data_AF-A0AAV4RCX1-F1
#
_entry.id   AF-A0AAV4RCX1-F1
#
_cell.length_a   1.000
_cell.length_b   1.000
_cell.length_c   1.000
_cell.angle_alpha   90.00
_cell.angle_beta   90.00
_cell.angle_gamma   90.00
#
_symmetry.space_group_name_H-M   'P 1'
#
loop_
_entity.id
_entity.type
_entity.pdbx_description
1 polymer ?
#
loop_
_entity_poly.entity_id
_entity_poly.type
_entity_poly.pdbx_seq_one_letter_code
_entity_poly.pdbx_strand_id
1 'polypeptide(L)'
;MKKQWLKVEERFFKSIADGPTHRCYCCDRLDMKKNLVSYSKADLRARGFTEEQIAIIFSVELDEADFCKTCSDHICKRDVPNLEANYGFRYPEQPSCLSELNDLEERLVALRIPFMQIRELGRDRQYGIKGSVTNVPNDLHKSVDCLPRNVNDSATI
;
A
#
# COMPACT_ATOMS: atom_id res chain seq x y z
N MET A 1 8.37 32.97 -19.87
CA MET A 1 8.03 31.54 -20.08
C MET A 1 9.00 30.56 -19.39
N LYS A 2 10.32 30.54 -19.66
CA LYS A 2 11.27 29.58 -19.01
C LYS A 2 11.21 29.53 -17.47
N LYS A 3 11.10 30.69 -16.78
CA LYS A 3 11.01 30.74 -15.31
C LYS A 3 9.71 30.16 -14.72
N GLN A 4 8.63 30.09 -15.50
CA GLN A 4 7.38 29.46 -15.07
C GLN A 4 7.45 27.94 -15.19
N TRP A 5 8.13 27.42 -16.22
CA TRP A 5 8.28 25.99 -16.44
C TRP A 5 9.11 25.30 -15.36
N LEU A 6 10.22 25.92 -14.95
CA LEU A 6 11.04 25.42 -13.84
C LEU A 6 10.26 25.29 -12.52
N LYS A 7 9.37 26.25 -12.22
CA LYS A 7 8.52 26.19 -11.03
C LYS A 7 7.47 25.09 -11.09
N VAL A 8 6.92 24.84 -12.29
CA VAL A 8 5.94 23.75 -12.51
C VAL A 8 6.63 22.40 -12.40
N GLU A 9 7.82 22.26 -12.99
CA GLU A 9 8.66 21.08 -12.93
C GLU A 9 9.08 20.74 -11.49
N GLU A 10 9.60 21.72 -10.75
CA GLU A 10 9.97 21.56 -9.34
C GLU A 10 8.76 21.14 -8.49
N ARG A 11 7.59 21.75 -8.71
CA ARG A 11 6.34 21.37 -8.03
C ARG A 11 5.91 19.94 -8.39
N PHE A 12 6.03 19.54 -9.65
CA PHE A 12 5.71 18.19 -10.10
C PHE A 12 6.62 17.15 -9.43
N PHE A 13 7.94 17.30 -9.55
CA PHE A 13 8.88 16.37 -8.93
C PHE A 13 8.71 16.29 -7.42
N LYS A 14 8.50 17.43 -6.75
CA LYS A 14 8.17 17.44 -5.32
C LYS A 14 6.87 16.70 -5.01
N SER A 15 5.87 16.73 -5.89
CA SER A 15 4.59 16.04 -5.70
C SER A 15 4.62 14.53 -5.97
N ILE A 16 5.54 14.06 -6.82
CA ILE A 16 5.72 12.63 -7.13
C ILE A 16 6.84 11.97 -6.35
N ALA A 17 7.65 12.76 -5.63
CA ALA A 17 8.69 12.26 -4.74
C ALA A 17 8.12 11.48 -3.55
N ASP A 18 6.88 11.79 -3.15
CA ASP A 18 6.17 11.09 -2.08
C ASP A 18 5.26 10.01 -2.68
N GLY A 19 5.54 8.75 -2.36
CA GLY A 19 4.75 7.61 -2.76
C GLY A 19 3.57 7.35 -1.82
N PRO A 20 2.72 6.36 -2.14
CA PRO A 20 1.71 5.88 -1.21
C PRO A 20 2.37 4.96 -0.16
N THR A 21 3.17 5.55 0.72
CA THR A 21 3.94 4.83 1.76
C THR A 21 3.46 5.17 3.17
N HIS A 22 2.47 6.05 3.31
CA HIS A 22 1.97 6.49 4.61
C HIS A 22 0.80 5.60 5.04
N ARG A 23 0.91 4.98 6.22
CA ARG A 23 -0.08 4.04 6.72
C ARG A 23 -1.28 4.77 7.32
N CYS A 24 -2.49 4.34 6.94
CA CYS A 24 -3.71 4.66 7.67
C CYS A 24 -3.78 3.81 8.95
N TYR A 25 -4.00 4.45 10.09
CA TYR A 25 -4.08 3.77 11.39
C TYR A 25 -5.23 2.77 11.49
N CYS A 26 -6.41 3.15 11.00
CA CYS A 26 -7.61 2.31 11.05
C CYS A 26 -7.53 1.06 10.16
N CYS A 27 -7.16 1.20 8.88
CA CYS A 27 -7.25 0.11 7.91
C CYS A 27 -5.90 -0.49 7.47
N ASP A 28 -4.79 -0.05 8.06
CA ASP A 28 -3.42 -0.44 7.74
C ASP A 28 -2.99 -0.26 6.27
N ARG A 29 -3.84 0.27 5.40
CA ARG A 29 -3.52 0.54 3.99
C ARG A 29 -2.56 1.71 3.87
N LEU A 30 -1.67 1.63 2.88
CA LEU A 30 -0.78 2.71 2.51
C LEU A 30 -1.48 3.68 1.56
N ASP A 31 -1.31 4.97 1.81
CA ASP A 31 -1.83 6.06 1.00
C ASP A 31 -0.77 7.16 0.87
N MET A 32 -1.02 8.13 0.00
CA MET A 32 -0.19 9.34 -0.07
C MET A 32 -0.49 10.25 1.12
N LYS A 33 0.51 10.96 1.64
CA LYS A 33 0.33 11.83 2.81
C LYS A 33 -0.82 12.83 2.64
N LYS A 34 -0.99 13.37 1.43
CA LYS A 34 -2.05 14.31 1.06
C LYS A 34 -3.48 13.74 1.15
N ASN A 35 -3.62 12.41 1.22
CA ASN A 35 -4.90 11.72 1.33
C ASN A 35 -5.18 11.24 2.76
N LEU A 36 -4.26 11.48 3.68
CA LEU A 36 -4.45 11.21 5.10
C LEU A 36 -4.96 12.47 5.80
N VAL A 37 -5.83 12.26 6.79
CA VAL A 37 -6.36 13.27 7.69
C VAL A 37 -5.98 12.84 9.10
N SER A 38 -5.32 13.72 9.83
CA SER A 38 -4.95 13.48 11.22
C SER A 38 -6.13 13.80 12.12
N TYR A 39 -6.40 12.92 13.08
CA TYR A 39 -7.31 13.17 14.18
C TYR A 39 -6.57 12.98 15.49
N SER A 40 -6.84 13.83 16.46
CA SER A 40 -6.54 13.55 17.86
C SER A 40 -7.78 13.10 18.62
N LYS A 41 -7.60 12.41 19.75
CA LYS A 41 -8.71 12.12 20.67
C LYS A 41 -9.42 13.40 21.12
N ALA A 42 -8.67 14.49 21.32
CA ALA A 42 -9.24 15.79 21.68
C ALA A 42 -10.14 16.36 20.57
N ASP A 43 -9.73 16.22 19.30
CA ASP A 43 -10.56 16.66 18.16
C ASP A 43 -11.86 15.88 18.07
N LEU A 44 -11.83 14.57 18.32
CA LEU A 44 -13.03 13.74 18.32
C LEU A 44 -13.96 14.10 19.48
N ARG A 45 -13.42 14.34 20.68
CA ARG A 45 -14.21 14.85 21.82
C ARG A 45 -14.88 16.18 21.49
N ALA A 46 -14.15 17.12 20.89
CA ALA A 46 -14.69 18.41 20.47
C ALA A 46 -15.81 18.27 19.41
N ARG A 47 -15.78 17.21 18.60
CA ARG A 47 -16.83 16.86 17.62
C ARG A 47 -18.00 16.07 18.21
N GLY A 48 -18.00 15.85 19.53
CA GLY A 48 -19.09 15.16 20.24
C GLY A 48 -19.08 13.64 20.10
N PHE A 49 -17.90 13.03 19.93
CA PHE A 49 -17.72 11.58 20.05
C PHE A 49 -17.68 11.19 21.54
N THR A 50 -18.27 10.05 21.87
CA THR A 50 -18.18 9.44 23.20
C THR A 50 -16.84 8.73 23.40
N GLU A 51 -16.40 8.51 24.64
CA GLU A 51 -15.16 7.78 24.91
C GLU A 51 -15.21 6.34 24.38
N GLU A 52 -16.38 5.70 24.36
CA GLU A 52 -16.59 4.38 23.76
C GLU A 52 -16.31 4.39 22.25
N GLN A 53 -16.82 5.39 21.53
CA GLN A 53 -16.55 5.56 20.10
C GLN A 53 -15.07 5.86 19.83
N ILE A 54 -14.44 6.68 20.69
CA ILE A 54 -13.02 6.97 20.58
C ILE A 54 -12.18 5.71 20.80
N ALA A 55 -12.55 4.87 21.77
CA ALA A 55 -11.84 3.60 22.03
C ALA A 55 -11.97 2.57 20.89
N ILE A 56 -13.00 2.68 20.05
CA ILE A 56 -13.14 1.87 18.83
C ILE A 56 -12.19 2.38 17.74
N ILE A 57 -12.02 3.69 17.62
CA ILE A 57 -11.22 4.34 16.56
C ILE A 57 -9.73 4.39 16.93
N PHE A 58 -9.40 4.53 18.22
CA PHE A 58 -8.05 4.67 18.77
C PHE A 58 -7.76 3.54 19.76
N SER A 59 -6.57 2.95 19.66
CA SER A 59 -6.01 2.21 20.79
C SER A 59 -5.69 3.17 21.94
N VAL A 60 -5.68 2.64 23.17
CA VAL A 60 -5.49 3.42 24.40
C VAL A 60 -4.20 4.25 24.37
N GLU A 61 -3.14 3.71 23.77
CA GLU A 61 -1.77 4.25 23.80
C GLU A 61 -1.51 5.44 22.85
N LEU A 62 -2.36 5.64 21.84
CA LEU A 62 -2.15 6.66 20.80
C LEU A 62 -3.14 7.81 20.94
N ASP A 63 -2.65 9.05 21.00
CA ASP A 63 -3.50 10.24 21.15
C ASP A 63 -3.81 10.95 19.83
N GLU A 64 -2.99 10.74 18.81
CA GLU A 64 -3.15 11.25 17.45
C GLU A 64 -2.77 10.18 16.44
N ALA A 65 -3.52 10.11 15.34
CA ALA A 65 -3.28 9.15 14.27
C ALA A 65 -3.76 9.67 12.91
N ASP A 66 -3.20 9.11 11.84
CA ASP A 66 -3.56 9.44 10.47
C ASP A 66 -4.57 8.45 9.89
N PHE A 67 -5.61 8.96 9.24
CA PHE A 67 -6.70 8.18 8.66
C PHE A 67 -6.84 8.50 7.18
N CYS A 68 -6.97 7.48 6.32
CA CYS A 68 -7.30 7.73 4.92
C CYS A 68 -8.70 8.32 4.79
N LYS A 69 -8.96 9.02 3.68
CA LYS A 69 -10.26 9.65 3.40
C LYS A 69 -11.45 8.73 3.63
N THR A 70 -11.37 7.47 3.20
CA THR A 70 -12.44 6.50 3.39
C THR A 70 -12.71 6.24 4.88
N CYS A 71 -11.68 5.97 5.68
CA CYS A 71 -11.85 5.73 7.11
C CYS A 71 -12.33 6.99 7.83
N SER A 72 -11.82 8.16 7.44
CA SER A 72 -12.28 9.47 7.91
C SER A 72 -13.78 9.69 7.64
N ASP A 73 -14.27 9.34 6.46
CA ASP A 73 -15.70 9.44 6.11
C ASP A 73 -16.58 8.53 6.98
N HIS A 74 -16.13 7.29 7.24
CA HIS A 74 -16.82 6.36 8.13
C HIS A 74 -16.85 6.89 9.58
N ILE A 75 -15.70 7.36 10.08
CA ILE A 75 -15.59 7.97 11.41
C ILE A 75 -16.57 9.14 11.53
N CYS A 76 -16.62 10.04 10.56
CA CYS A 76 -17.53 11.19 10.57
C CYS A 76 -19.02 10.78 10.58
N LYS A 77 -19.35 9.63 9.98
CA LYS A 77 -20.70 9.04 10.02
C LYS A 77 -20.99 8.26 11.31
N ARG A 78 -20.00 8.09 12.19
CA ARG A 78 -20.06 7.27 13.41
C ARG A 78 -20.23 5.77 13.09
N ASP A 79 -19.76 5.37 11.92
CA ASP A 79 -19.75 3.97 11.47
C ASP A 79 -18.36 3.36 11.63
N VAL A 80 -18.31 2.05 11.85
CA VAL A 80 -17.04 1.29 11.84
C VAL A 80 -16.54 1.15 10.39
N PRO A 81 -15.29 1.51 10.09
CA PRO A 81 -14.72 1.31 8.75
C PRO A 81 -14.68 -0.17 8.36
N ASN A 82 -15.03 -0.48 7.11
CA ASN A 82 -15.15 -1.86 6.61
C ASN A 82 -13.86 -2.71 6.72
N LEU A 83 -12.69 -2.07 6.75
CA LEU A 83 -11.39 -2.74 6.81
C LEU A 83 -10.66 -2.40 8.11
N GLU A 84 -11.39 -2.17 9.20
CA GLU A 84 -10.81 -1.85 10.50
C GLU A 84 -9.92 -2.99 11.01
N ALA A 85 -8.63 -2.69 11.19
CA ALA A 85 -7.62 -3.66 11.55
C ALA A 85 -7.97 -4.35 12.88
N ASN A 86 -8.48 -3.59 13.86
CA ASN A 86 -8.86 -4.13 15.16
C ASN A 86 -10.06 -5.09 15.12
N TYR A 87 -10.87 -5.09 14.05
CA TYR A 87 -11.99 -6.03 13.86
C TYR A 87 -11.65 -7.21 12.95
N GLY A 88 -10.40 -7.69 13.00
CA GLY A 88 -9.98 -8.92 12.33
C GLY A 88 -9.43 -8.73 10.92
N PHE A 89 -9.23 -7.49 10.47
CA PHE A 89 -8.54 -7.16 9.22
C PHE A 89 -7.06 -6.83 9.40
N ARG A 90 -6.52 -6.93 10.62
CA ARG A 90 -5.09 -6.76 10.90
C ARG A 90 -4.30 -7.87 10.20
N TYR A 91 -3.24 -7.49 9.50
CA TYR A 91 -2.30 -8.46 8.95
C TYR A 91 -1.68 -9.29 10.08
N PRO A 92 -1.46 -10.60 9.88
CA PRO A 92 -0.69 -11.39 10.83
C PRO A 92 0.72 -10.81 10.97
N GLU A 93 1.36 -11.07 12.12
CA GLU A 93 2.76 -10.72 12.29
C GLU A 93 3.60 -11.39 11.21
N GLN A 94 4.49 -10.62 10.59
CA GLN A 94 5.36 -11.14 9.55
C GLN A 94 6.28 -12.22 10.15
N PRO A 95 6.28 -13.45 9.63
CA PRO A 95 7.22 -14.48 10.05
C PRO A 95 8.67 -14.01 9.87
N SER A 96 9.55 -14.31 10.82
CA SER A 96 10.96 -13.89 10.78
C SER A 96 11.68 -14.36 9.50
N CYS A 97 11.38 -15.56 9.02
CA CYS A 97 11.95 -16.09 7.77
C CYS A 97 11.62 -15.25 6.53
N LEU A 98 10.52 -14.48 6.53
CA LEU A 98 10.19 -13.58 5.43
C LEU A 98 10.90 -12.23 5.55
N SER A 99 11.31 -11.83 6.75
CA SER A 99 12.01 -10.55 6.97
C SER A 99 13.47 -10.59 6.52
N GLU A 100 14.03 -11.78 6.33
CA GLU A 100 15.41 -12.00 5.90
C GLU A 100 15.55 -12.10 4.36
N LEU A 101 14.44 -12.20 3.64
CA LEU A 101 14.45 -12.36 2.18
C LEU A 101 14.85 -11.06 1.48
N ASN A 102 15.66 -11.19 0.43
CA ASN A 102 15.88 -10.10 -0.51
C ASN A 102 14.74 -10.00 -1.54
N ASP A 103 14.69 -8.90 -2.30
CA ASP A 103 13.67 -8.63 -3.32
C ASP A 103 13.49 -9.76 -4.34
N LEU A 104 14.55 -10.49 -4.67
CA LEU A 104 14.48 -11.61 -5.62
C LEU A 104 13.84 -12.83 -4.94
N GLU A 105 14.30 -13.18 -3.75
CA GLU A 105 13.77 -14.30 -2.97
C GLU A 105 12.29 -14.11 -2.64
N GLU A 106 11.89 -12.90 -2.24
CA GLU A 106 10.50 -12.55 -1.99
C GLU A 106 9.63 -12.82 -3.23
N ARG A 107 10.10 -12.44 -4.42
CA ARG A 107 9.39 -12.69 -5.69
C ARG A 107 9.34 -14.17 -6.05
N LEU A 108 10.35 -14.96 -5.69
CA LEU A 108 10.39 -16.40 -5.95
C LEU A 108 9.42 -17.17 -5.06
N VAL A 109 9.25 -16.75 -3.80
CA VAL A 109 8.33 -17.38 -2.84
C VAL A 109 6.92 -16.78 -2.85
N ALA A 110 6.70 -15.72 -3.63
CA ALA A 110 5.38 -15.13 -3.79
C ALA A 110 4.40 -16.16 -4.36
N LEU A 111 3.28 -16.38 -3.68
CA LEU A 111 2.23 -17.32 -4.10
C LEU A 111 1.56 -16.93 -5.43
N ARG A 112 1.68 -15.67 -5.83
CA ARG A 112 1.16 -15.16 -7.10
C ARG A 112 2.17 -14.20 -7.71
N ILE A 113 2.44 -14.39 -8.99
CA ILE A 113 3.32 -13.52 -9.77
C ILE A 113 2.44 -12.64 -10.67
N PRO A 114 2.46 -11.31 -10.49
CA PRO A 114 1.71 -10.41 -11.35
C PRO A 114 2.40 -10.22 -12.69
N PHE A 115 1.70 -10.52 -13.78
CA PHE A 115 2.11 -10.21 -15.15
C PHE A 115 1.37 -8.96 -15.63
N MET A 116 2.13 -7.95 -16.04
CA MET A 116 1.57 -6.70 -16.57
C MET A 116 2.30 -6.31 -17.85
N GLN A 117 1.55 -5.85 -18.84
CA GLN A 117 2.12 -5.34 -20.08
C GLN A 117 2.39 -3.83 -19.93
N ILE A 118 3.66 -3.47 -19.83
CA ILE A 118 4.09 -2.07 -19.79
C ILE A 118 4.31 -1.58 -21.24
N ARG A 119 3.69 -0.46 -21.62
CA ARG A 119 3.84 0.17 -22.95
C ARG A 119 4.05 1.68 -22.83
N GLU A 120 4.67 2.26 -23.86
CA GLU A 120 4.79 3.71 -23.99
C GLU A 120 3.42 4.37 -24.19
N LEU A 121 3.13 5.40 -23.40
CA LEU A 121 1.95 6.25 -23.50
C LEU A 121 2.24 7.42 -24.46
N GLY A 122 2.38 7.12 -25.75
CA GLY A 122 2.31 8.06 -26.88
C GLY A 122 3.27 9.26 -26.86
N ARG A 123 3.01 10.28 -26.04
CA ARG A 123 3.60 11.63 -26.18
C ARG A 123 4.75 11.96 -25.22
N ASP A 124 4.79 11.37 -24.03
CA ASP A 124 5.65 11.90 -22.94
C ASP A 124 6.72 10.93 -22.43
N ARG A 125 7.09 9.88 -23.19
CA ARG A 125 7.97 8.78 -22.73
C ARG A 125 7.51 8.13 -21.41
N GLN A 126 6.27 8.36 -21.02
CA GLN A 126 5.66 7.76 -19.85
C GLN A 126 5.30 6.32 -20.21
N TYR A 127 5.52 5.41 -19.26
CA TYR A 127 5.08 4.03 -19.38
C TYR A 127 3.74 3.85 -18.67
N GLY A 128 2.84 3.10 -19.30
CA GLY A 128 1.55 2.74 -18.73
C GLY A 128 1.30 1.25 -18.83
N ILE A 129 0.40 0.76 -17.99
CA ILE A 129 -0.08 -0.63 -18.06
C ILE A 129 -1.15 -0.70 -19.14
N LYS A 130 -0.99 -1.62 -20.10
CA LYS A 130 -1.99 -1.93 -21.12
C LYS A 130 -2.69 -3.24 -20.79
N GLY A 131 -4.02 -3.18 -20.69
CA GLY A 131 -4.84 -4.35 -20.38
C GLY A 131 -4.85 -4.69 -18.89
N SER A 132 -5.31 -5.90 -18.57
CA SER A 132 -5.40 -6.39 -17.20
C SER A 132 -4.04 -6.83 -16.65
N VAL A 133 -3.87 -6.70 -15.33
CA VAL A 133 -2.78 -7.36 -14.60
C VAL A 133 -3.23 -8.81 -14.33
N THR A 134 -2.49 -9.78 -14.86
CA THR A 134 -2.80 -11.20 -14.69
C THR A 134 -2.00 -11.77 -13.52
N ASN A 135 -2.67 -12.15 -12.44
CA ASN A 135 -2.03 -12.82 -11.30
C ASN A 135 -1.95 -14.32 -11.56
N VAL A 136 -0.76 -14.82 -11.88
CA VAL A 136 -0.52 -16.24 -12.14
C VAL A 136 -0.14 -16.93 -10.83
N PRO A 137 -0.80 -18.04 -10.43
CA PRO A 137 -0.41 -18.78 -9.23
C PRO A 137 0.99 -19.39 -9.41
N ASN A 138 1.80 -19.30 -8.37
CA ASN A 138 3.14 -19.88 -8.31
C ASN A 138 3.11 -21.19 -7.51
N ASP A 139 3.63 -22.26 -8.10
CA ASP A 139 3.76 -23.56 -7.43
C ASP A 139 5.12 -23.61 -6.72
N LEU A 140 5.10 -23.34 -5.41
CA LEU A 140 6.32 -23.26 -4.60
C LEU A 140 7.08 -24.58 -4.58
N HIS A 141 6.39 -25.72 -4.61
CA HIS A 141 7.05 -27.03 -4.63
C HIS A 141 7.89 -27.18 -5.90
N LYS A 142 7.30 -26.87 -7.05
CA LYS A 142 8.04 -26.88 -8.31
C LYS A 142 9.17 -25.87 -8.33
N SER A 143 8.96 -24.66 -7.83
CA SER A 143 9.98 -23.61 -7.82
C SER A 143 11.20 -24.00 -6.96
N VAL A 144 10.98 -24.63 -5.80
CA VAL A 144 12.05 -25.15 -4.94
C VAL A 144 12.74 -26.35 -5.58
N ASP A 145 11.98 -27.30 -6.15
CA ASP A 145 12.55 -28.50 -6.78
C ASP A 145 13.34 -28.18 -8.05
N CYS A 146 12.96 -27.11 -8.77
CA CYS A 146 13.58 -26.74 -10.02
C CYS A 146 14.75 -25.76 -9.86
N LEU A 147 14.99 -25.16 -8.70
CA LEU A 147 16.06 -24.17 -8.51
C LEU A 147 17.20 -24.73 -7.65
N PRO A 148 18.47 -24.59 -8.08
CA PRO A 148 18.94 -24.02 -9.34
C PRO A 148 18.75 -24.98 -10.53
N ARG A 149 18.21 -24.49 -11.65
CA ARG A 149 18.08 -25.30 -12.89
C ARG A 149 19.47 -25.59 -13.45
N ASN A 150 19.70 -26.81 -13.91
CA ASN A 150 20.89 -27.08 -14.71
C ASN A 150 20.78 -26.36 -16.06
N VAL A 151 21.91 -25.96 -16.63
CA VAL A 151 21.97 -25.27 -17.94
C VAL A 151 21.31 -26.11 -19.04
N ASN A 152 21.43 -27.43 -18.95
CA ASN A 152 20.82 -28.37 -19.90
C ASN A 152 19.29 -28.42 -19.81
N ASP A 153 18.72 -28.08 -18.64
CA ASP A 153 17.27 -28.07 -18.39
C ASP A 153 16.63 -26.73 -18.80
N SER A 154 17.43 -25.78 -19.30
CA SER A 154 17.02 -24.42 -19.66
C SER A 154 16.68 -24.23 -21.14
N ALA A 155 16.57 -25.31 -21.92
CA ALA A 155 16.19 -25.24 -23.32
C ALA A 155 14.70 -24.89 -23.46
N THR A 156 14.41 -23.68 -23.92
CA THR A 156 13.07 -23.25 -24.35
C THR A 156 12.80 -23.81 -25.76
N ILE A 157 11.69 -24.53 -25.95
CA ILE A 157 11.17 -24.91 -27.28
C ILE A 157 10.71 -23.66 -28.03
#